data_AF-A0A353N2N0-F1
#
_entry.id   AF-A0A353N2N0-F1
#
_cell.length_a   1.000
_cell.length_b   1.000
_cell.length_c   1.000
_cell.angle_alpha   90.00
_cell.angle_beta   90.00
_cell.angle_gamma   90.00
#
_symmetry.space_group_name_H-M   'P 1'
#
loop_
_entity.id
_entity.type
_entity.pdbx_description
1 polymer ?
#
loop_
_entity_poly.entity_id
_entity_poly.type
_entity_poly.pdbx_seq_one_letter_code
_entity_poly.pdbx_strand_id
1 'polypeptide(L)'
;LRSACGVKTMSKGFDLKGAIRCLRDGEALGVLLDQDFGGNGMVVPFMGIPASTPFGPVKMADRIGSSVVPMFIVRRPDGIHHDLYIQPALGEAGGLPFGKDVEASLELCNDTMSEWITRYPGHWMWLYPRWASTTGDR
;
A
#
# COMPACT_ATOMS: atom_id res chain seq x y z
N LEU A 1 -2.12 -22.66 -1.14
CA LEU A 1 -0.92 -21.92 -1.62
C LEU A 1 -0.39 -20.96 -0.56
N ARG A 2 -1.05 -19.83 -0.24
CA ARG A 2 -0.55 -18.86 0.76
C ARG A 2 -0.37 -19.45 2.17
N SER A 3 -1.32 -20.26 2.64
CA SER A 3 -1.24 -20.94 3.93
C SER A 3 -0.08 -21.93 4.04
N ALA A 4 0.36 -22.52 2.92
CA ALA A 4 1.52 -23.42 2.90
C ALA A 4 2.84 -22.68 3.17
N CYS A 5 2.86 -21.36 2.95
CA CYS A 5 3.99 -20.49 3.29
C CYS A 5 3.82 -19.80 4.66
N GLY A 6 2.87 -20.27 5.50
CA GLY A 6 2.62 -19.69 6.83
C GLY A 6 1.79 -18.39 6.84
N VAL A 7 1.29 -17.93 5.68
CA VAL A 7 0.48 -16.71 5.61
C VAL A 7 -0.96 -16.99 6.05
N LYS A 8 -1.41 -16.31 7.10
CA LYS A 8 -2.83 -16.24 7.49
C LYS A 8 -3.55 -15.29 6.53
N THR A 9 -4.51 -15.81 5.76
CA THR A 9 -5.28 -15.00 4.82
C THR A 9 -6.54 -14.46 5.47
N MET A 10 -6.77 -13.15 5.34
CA MET A 10 -8.05 -12.53 5.70
C MET A 10 -9.06 -12.73 4.55
N SER A 11 -10.35 -12.88 4.87
CA SER A 11 -11.39 -13.11 3.87
C SER A 11 -11.73 -11.85 3.06
N LYS A 12 -12.39 -12.05 1.91
CA LYS A 12 -12.86 -10.97 1.04
C LYS A 12 -13.95 -10.16 1.75
N GLY A 13 -13.87 -8.83 1.72
CA GLY A 13 -14.75 -7.93 2.47
C GLY A 13 -14.08 -7.19 3.63
N PHE A 14 -12.74 -7.25 3.71
CA PHE A 14 -11.91 -6.67 4.77
C PHE A 14 -12.39 -7.13 6.15
N ASP A 15 -11.88 -8.29 6.61
CA ASP A 15 -12.01 -8.67 8.01
C ASP A 15 -11.22 -7.67 8.89
N LEU A 16 -11.85 -6.51 9.13
CA LEU A 16 -11.30 -5.41 9.91
C LEU A 16 -10.95 -5.88 11.33
N LYS A 17 -11.75 -6.81 11.89
CA LYS A 17 -11.51 -7.37 13.21
C LYS A 17 -10.27 -8.25 13.20
N GLY A 18 -10.11 -9.10 12.18
CA GLY A 18 -8.92 -9.91 11.98
C GLY A 18 -7.66 -9.07 11.78
N ALA A 19 -7.72 -8.02 10.95
CA ALA A 19 -6.62 -7.10 10.72
C ALA A 19 -6.20 -6.34 12.00
N ILE A 20 -7.16 -5.81 12.76
CA ILE A 20 -6.89 -5.17 14.05
C ILE A 20 -6.27 -6.15 15.04
N ARG A 21 -6.80 -7.39 15.10
CA ARG A 21 -6.28 -8.42 15.99
C ARG A 21 -4.84 -8.80 15.61
N CYS A 22 -4.55 -9.01 14.33
CA CYS A 22 -3.21 -9.26 13.81
C CYS A 22 -2.21 -8.24 14.35
N LEU A 23 -2.50 -6.95 14.20
CA LEU A 23 -1.61 -5.88 14.67
C LEU A 23 -1.49 -5.83 16.20
N ARG A 24 -2.60 -6.05 16.93
CA ARG A 24 -2.59 -6.08 18.40
C ARG A 24 -1.83 -7.28 18.99
N ASP A 25 -1.82 -8.39 18.28
CA ASP A 25 -1.08 -9.60 18.64
C ASP A 25 0.42 -9.46 18.30
N GLY A 26 0.87 -8.31 17.78
CA GLY A 26 2.26 -8.05 17.40
C GLY A 26 2.66 -8.70 16.07
N GLU A 27 1.69 -9.17 15.28
CA GLU A 27 1.93 -9.78 13.97
C GLU A 27 1.99 -8.71 12.86
N ALA A 28 2.63 -9.05 11.74
CA ALA A 28 2.71 -8.18 10.58
C ALA A 28 1.47 -8.34 9.67
N LEU A 29 0.82 -7.22 9.35
CA LEU A 29 -0.28 -7.17 8.39
C LEU A 29 0.23 -6.70 7.01
N GLY A 30 0.15 -7.57 6.00
CA GLY A 30 0.44 -7.21 4.61
C GLY A 30 -0.76 -6.53 3.93
N VAL A 31 -0.52 -5.38 3.30
CA VAL A 31 -1.55 -4.60 2.60
C VAL A 31 -1.03 -4.20 1.21
N LEU A 32 -1.89 -4.33 0.19
CA LEU A 32 -1.66 -3.75 -1.14
C LEU A 32 -2.48 -2.47 -1.26
N LEU A 33 -1.83 -1.38 -1.67
CA LEU A 33 -2.38 -0.01 -1.64
C LEU A 33 -2.52 0.61 -3.04
N ASP A 34 -2.11 -0.10 -4.08
CA ASP A 34 -1.96 0.37 -5.46
C ASP A 34 -3.14 -0.01 -6.37
N GLN A 35 -4.31 -0.31 -5.79
CA GLN A 35 -5.54 -0.59 -6.55
C GLN A 35 -6.50 0.60 -6.52
N ASP A 36 -7.25 0.74 -7.61
CA ASP A 36 -8.30 1.75 -7.75
C ASP A 36 -9.47 1.39 -6.82
N PHE A 37 -9.74 2.28 -5.87
CA PHE A 37 -10.78 2.07 -4.87
C PHE A 37 -12.10 2.78 -5.22
N GLY A 38 -12.19 3.39 -6.41
CA GLY A 38 -13.41 4.04 -6.89
C GLY A 38 -13.92 5.12 -5.94
N GLY A 39 -15.24 5.21 -5.78
CA GLY A 39 -15.87 6.17 -4.85
C GLY A 39 -15.59 5.92 -3.35
N ASN A 40 -14.91 4.83 -3.00
CA ASN A 40 -14.56 4.52 -1.60
C ASN A 40 -13.13 4.91 -1.23
N GLY A 41 -12.31 5.35 -2.19
CA GLY A 41 -10.95 5.83 -1.94
C GLY A 41 -10.88 7.33 -1.75
N MET A 42 -9.72 7.80 -1.30
CA MET A 42 -9.37 9.21 -1.29
C MET A 42 -8.55 9.51 -2.54
N VAL A 43 -8.90 10.59 -3.26
CA VAL A 43 -8.17 10.98 -4.46
C VAL A 43 -6.95 11.77 -4.04
N VAL A 44 -5.77 11.18 -4.27
CA VAL A 44 -4.45 11.79 -4.05
C VAL A 44 -3.57 11.45 -5.26
N PRO A 45 -2.51 12.24 -5.55
CA PRO A 45 -1.60 11.93 -6.65
C PRO A 45 -0.98 10.53 -6.52
N PHE A 46 -0.88 9.81 -7.63
CA PHE A 46 -0.07 8.61 -7.81
C PHE A 46 0.65 8.75 -9.15
N MET A 47 1.99 8.79 -9.11
CA MET A 47 2.83 9.17 -10.25
C MET A 47 2.45 10.54 -10.84
N GLY A 48 2.03 11.48 -9.98
CA GLY A 48 1.56 12.82 -10.39
C GLY A 48 0.15 12.86 -11.00
N ILE A 49 -0.52 11.72 -11.15
CA ILE A 49 -1.87 11.63 -11.72
C ILE A 49 -2.87 11.38 -10.59
N PRO A 50 -4.03 12.08 -10.54
CA PRO A 50 -5.04 11.84 -9.51
C PRO A 50 -5.51 10.38 -9.49
N ALA A 51 -5.38 9.68 -8.36
CA ALA A 51 -5.77 8.28 -8.22
C ALA A 51 -6.59 8.02 -6.96
N SER A 52 -7.65 7.24 -7.07
CA SER A 52 -8.43 6.82 -5.91
C SER A 52 -7.67 5.76 -5.11
N THR A 53 -7.26 6.11 -3.89
CA THR A 53 -6.36 5.31 -3.06
C THR A 53 -7.06 4.88 -1.77
N PRO A 54 -6.98 3.61 -1.35
CA PRO A 54 -7.63 3.14 -0.12
C PRO A 54 -6.99 3.77 1.13
N PHE A 55 -7.75 4.58 1.88
CA PHE A 55 -7.27 5.23 3.11
C PHE A 55 -7.37 4.36 4.37
N GLY A 56 -8.09 3.23 4.31
CA GLY A 56 -8.34 2.34 5.44
C GLY A 56 -7.07 1.89 6.19
N PRO A 57 -5.99 1.46 5.49
CA PRO A 57 -4.73 1.08 6.12
C PRO A 57 -4.08 2.22 6.91
N VAL A 58 -4.08 3.45 6.37
CA VAL A 58 -3.53 4.64 7.06
C VAL A 58 -4.30 4.94 8.33
N LYS A 59 -5.64 4.96 8.26
CA LYS A 59 -6.49 5.16 9.45
C LYS A 59 -6.33 4.06 10.49
N MET A 60 -6.15 2.81 10.06
CA MET A 60 -5.88 1.70 10.96
C MET A 60 -4.55 1.88 11.67
N ALA A 61 -3.50 2.25 10.94
CA ALA A 61 -2.18 2.44 11.49
C ALA A 61 -2.16 3.54 12.57
N ASP A 62 -2.78 4.70 12.32
CA ASP A 62 -2.92 5.75 13.32
C ASP A 62 -3.70 5.27 14.56
N ARG A 63 -4.83 4.59 14.34
CA ARG A 63 -5.70 4.13 15.43
C ARG A 63 -5.04 3.09 16.33
N ILE A 64 -4.23 2.21 15.77
CA ILE A 64 -3.54 1.15 16.49
C ILE A 64 -2.18 1.63 17.03
N GLY A 65 -1.62 2.71 16.46
CA GLY A 65 -0.26 3.16 16.74
C GLY A 65 0.81 2.25 16.10
N SER A 66 0.47 1.57 14.99
CA SER A 66 1.41 0.68 14.29
C SER A 66 2.21 1.44 13.24
N SER A 67 3.50 1.14 13.11
CA SER A 67 4.32 1.65 12.02
C SER A 67 3.87 1.11 10.66
N VAL A 68 3.93 1.94 9.62
CA VAL A 68 3.73 1.53 8.23
C VAL A 68 5.08 1.44 7.54
N VAL A 69 5.43 0.25 7.06
CA VAL A 69 6.73 -0.04 6.47
C VAL A 69 6.55 -0.41 5.00
N PRO A 70 7.01 0.42 4.05
CA PRO A 70 6.96 0.10 2.62
C PRO A 70 7.88 -1.08 2.29
N MET A 71 7.41 -1.94 1.40
CA MET A 71 8.14 -3.12 0.99
C MET A 71 7.99 -3.36 -0.51
N PHE A 72 9.09 -3.64 -1.19
CA PHE A 72 9.15 -3.82 -2.64
C PHE A 72 9.90 -5.10 -2.98
N ILE A 73 9.45 -5.77 -4.05
CA ILE A 73 10.07 -6.99 -4.56
C ILE A 73 10.55 -6.71 -5.97
N VAL A 74 11.84 -6.91 -6.22
CA VAL A 74 12.45 -6.72 -7.55
C VAL A 74 13.01 -8.06 -8.01
N ARG A 75 12.57 -8.53 -9.18
CA ARG A 75 13.15 -9.73 -9.81
C ARG A 75 14.57 -9.44 -10.28
N ARG A 76 15.51 -10.34 -9.99
CA ARG A 76 16.89 -10.26 -10.48
C ARG A 76 16.97 -10.56 -11.99
N PRO A 77 18.05 -10.16 -12.67
CA PRO A 77 18.22 -10.43 -14.11
C PRO A 77 18.17 -11.92 -14.50
N ASP A 78 18.43 -12.84 -13.57
CA ASP A 78 18.31 -14.29 -13.80
C ASP A 78 16.87 -14.80 -13.94
N GLY A 79 15.87 -13.96 -13.66
CA GLY A 79 14.46 -14.26 -13.83
C GLY A 79 13.82 -15.12 -12.74
N ILE A 80 14.60 -15.67 -11.80
CA ILE A 80 14.13 -16.65 -10.80
C ILE A 80 14.33 -16.17 -9.36
N HIS A 81 15.35 -15.36 -9.10
CA HIS A 81 15.60 -14.78 -7.79
C HIS A 81 14.95 -13.40 -7.66
N HIS A 82 14.68 -13.02 -6.41
CA HIS A 82 14.03 -11.76 -6.09
C HIS A 82 14.74 -11.10 -4.91
N ASP A 83 14.95 -9.80 -5.00
CA ASP A 83 15.42 -8.95 -3.91
C ASP A 83 14.22 -8.32 -3.20
N LEU A 84 14.18 -8.49 -1.88
CA LEU A 84 13.17 -7.88 -1.02
C LEU A 84 13.77 -6.62 -0.39
N TYR A 85 13.17 -5.47 -0.70
CA TYR A 85 13.55 -4.20 -0.12
C TYR A 85 12.52 -3.80 0.93
N ILE A 86 12.95 -3.77 2.19
CA ILE A 86 12.15 -3.26 3.31
C ILE A 86 12.67 -1.86 3.62
N GLN A 87 11.81 -0.86 3.50
CA GLN A 87 12.18 0.53 3.75
C GLN A 87 12.09 0.87 5.24
N PRO A 88 12.62 2.04 5.67
CA PRO A 88 12.25 2.60 6.96
C PRO A 88 10.73 2.81 7.06
N ALA A 89 10.22 2.82 8.29
CA ALA A 89 8.82 3.17 8.51
C ALA A 89 8.52 4.59 7.98
N LEU A 90 7.36 4.78 7.36
CA LEU A 90 6.88 6.10 6.97
C LEU A 90 6.69 6.96 8.23
N GLY A 91 7.26 8.16 8.19
CA GLY A 91 7.31 9.10 9.29
C GLY A 91 6.30 10.23 9.14
N GLU A 92 6.73 11.45 9.43
CA GLU A 92 5.86 12.63 9.37
C GLU A 92 5.35 12.91 7.95
N ALA A 93 4.10 13.36 7.86
CA ALA A 93 3.44 13.80 6.65
C ALA A 93 2.55 15.01 6.97
N GLY A 94 2.59 16.06 6.14
CA GLY A 94 1.83 17.30 6.39
C GLY A 94 2.23 18.03 7.67
N GLY A 95 3.45 17.80 8.19
CA GLY A 95 3.91 18.35 9.46
C GLY A 95 3.33 17.68 10.71
N LEU A 96 2.70 16.50 10.55
CA LEU A 96 2.13 15.70 11.64
C LEU A 96 2.68 14.27 11.58
N PRO A 97 2.64 13.51 12.70
CA PRO A 97 2.96 12.08 12.67
C PRO A 97 2.11 11.31 11.65
N PHE A 98 2.67 10.25 11.06
CA PHE A 98 1.99 9.41 10.08
C PHE A 98 0.56 9.04 10.50
N GLY A 99 -0.39 9.22 9.59
CA GLY A 99 -1.80 8.88 9.75
C GLY A 99 -2.65 9.90 10.48
N LYS A 100 -2.07 10.94 11.11
CA LYS A 100 -2.82 12.07 11.68
C LYS A 100 -3.42 12.96 10.59
N ASP A 101 -2.62 13.26 9.57
CA ASP A 101 -3.11 13.81 8.30
C ASP A 101 -3.24 12.66 7.30
N VAL A 102 -4.48 12.20 7.08
CA VAL A 102 -4.75 11.04 6.24
C VAL A 102 -4.41 11.31 4.77
N GLU A 103 -4.64 12.53 4.29
CA GLU A 103 -4.39 12.91 2.91
C GLU A 103 -2.88 12.96 2.65
N ALA A 104 -2.15 13.73 3.46
CA ALA A 104 -0.69 13.83 3.33
C ALA A 104 0.01 12.48 3.54
N SER A 105 -0.52 11.63 4.44
CA SER A 105 0.04 10.28 4.64
C SER A 105 -0.19 9.36 3.44
N LEU A 106 -1.32 9.51 2.74
CA LEU A 106 -1.60 8.78 1.52
C LEU A 106 -0.76 9.28 0.34
N GLU A 107 -0.54 10.59 0.24
CA GLU A 107 0.41 11.17 -0.72
C GLU A 107 1.79 10.58 -0.51
N LEU A 108 2.30 10.57 0.73
CA LEU A 108 3.59 9.96 1.05
C LEU A 108 3.66 8.47 0.66
N CYS A 109 2.60 7.71 0.91
CA CYS A 109 2.52 6.31 0.47
C CYS A 109 2.60 6.20 -1.05
N ASN A 110 1.83 7.01 -1.77
CA ASN A 110 1.78 6.98 -3.23
C ASN A 110 3.08 7.47 -3.87
N ASP A 111 3.72 8.49 -3.32
CA ASP A 111 5.02 9.00 -3.78
C ASP A 111 6.11 7.93 -3.60
N THR A 112 6.10 7.25 -2.44
CA THR A 112 7.02 6.14 -2.17
C THR A 112 6.82 5.01 -3.19
N MET A 113 5.58 4.62 -3.48
CA MET A 113 5.31 3.63 -4.53
C MET A 113 5.72 4.14 -5.92
N SER A 114 5.45 5.41 -6.23
CA SER A 114 5.74 6.04 -7.51
C SER A 114 7.25 6.07 -7.80
N GLU A 115 8.07 6.36 -6.80
CA GLU A 115 9.53 6.31 -6.93
C GLU A 115 10.00 4.92 -7.35
N TRP A 116 9.51 3.87 -6.67
CA TRP A 116 9.90 2.49 -6.92
C TRP A 116 9.40 1.97 -8.27
N ILE A 117 8.16 2.30 -8.65
CA ILE A 117 7.60 1.96 -9.96
C ILE A 117 8.39 2.68 -11.06
N THR A 118 8.74 3.94 -10.86
CA THR A 118 9.55 4.70 -11.84
C THR A 118 10.97 4.11 -11.98
N ARG A 119 11.56 3.62 -10.89
CA ARG A 119 12.87 2.95 -10.91
C ARG A 119 12.81 1.56 -11.58
N TYR A 120 11.71 0.84 -11.43
CA TYR A 120 11.52 -0.51 -11.97
C TYR A 120 10.18 -0.65 -12.73
N PRO A 121 10.00 0.07 -13.85
CA PRO A 121 8.69 0.15 -14.50
C PRO A 121 8.19 -1.20 -14.97
N GLY A 122 9.06 -2.08 -15.49
CA GLY A 122 8.65 -3.42 -15.95
C GLY A 122 8.16 -4.37 -14.85
N HIS A 123 8.23 -3.98 -13.58
CA HIS A 123 7.89 -4.85 -12.44
C HIS A 123 6.53 -4.54 -11.83
N TRP A 124 5.87 -3.48 -12.29
CA TRP A 124 4.52 -3.13 -11.85
C TRP A 124 3.47 -3.66 -12.83
N MET A 125 2.28 -3.98 -12.31
CA MET A 125 1.20 -4.59 -13.08
C MET A 125 0.39 -3.53 -13.83
N TRP A 126 0.97 -2.97 -14.89
CA TRP A 126 0.35 -1.94 -15.74
C TRP A 126 -1.00 -2.32 -16.37
N LEU A 127 -1.31 -3.62 -16.42
CA LEU A 127 -2.59 -4.13 -16.91
C LEU A 127 -3.77 -3.80 -15.99
N TYR A 128 -3.50 -3.36 -14.76
CA TYR A 128 -4.53 -2.93 -13.83
C TYR A 128 -4.87 -1.45 -14.07
N PRO A 129 -6.15 -1.08 -14.27
CA PRO A 129 -6.53 0.28 -14.61
C PRO A 129 -6.55 1.17 -13.36
N ARG A 130 -5.35 1.55 -12.89
CA ARG A 130 -5.11 2.28 -11.63
C ARG A 130 -5.90 3.58 -11.51
N TRP A 131 -6.20 4.22 -12.64
CA TRP A 131 -6.82 5.55 -12.74
C TRP A 131 -8.24 5.52 -13.32
N ALA A 132 -8.88 4.35 -13.43
CA ALA A 132 -10.19 4.21 -14.06
C ALA A 132 -11.25 5.13 -13.45
N SER A 133 -11.31 5.24 -12.12
CA SER A 133 -12.32 6.05 -11.45
C SER A 133 -12.06 7.56 -11.46
N THR A 134 -10.85 8.00 -11.83
CA THR A 134 -10.44 9.41 -11.73
C THR A 134 -10.22 10.07 -13.09
N THR A 135 -9.60 9.37 -14.03
CA THR A 135 -9.30 9.88 -15.38
C THR A 135 -10.16 9.23 -16.46
N GLY A 136 -10.78 8.09 -16.15
CA GLY A 136 -11.56 7.31 -17.12
C GLY A 136 -10.71 6.40 -18.02
N ASP A 137 -9.40 6.27 -17.75
CA ASP A 137 -8.53 5.30 -18.42
C ASP A 137 -9.08 3.88 -18.23
N ARG A 138 -9.52 3.26 -19.34
CA ARG A 138 -9.96 1.87 -19.39
C ARG A 138 -8.89 0.99 -20.00
#